data_AF-A0A2E7BVP3-F1
#
_entry.id   AF-A0A2E7BVP3-F1
#
_cell.length_a   1.000
_cell.length_b   1.000
_cell.length_c   1.000
_cell.angle_alpha   90.00
_cell.angle_beta   90.00
_cell.angle_gamma   90.00
#
_symmetry.space_group_name_H-M   'P 1'
#
loop_
_entity.id
_entity.type
_entity.pdbx_description
1 polymer ?
#
loop_
_entity_poly.entity_id
_entity_poly.type
_entity_poly.pdbx_seq_one_letter_code
_entity_poly.pdbx_strand_id
1 'polypeptide(L)'
;MDRLYLEHRHGPTSSPSGELSLDPPFELIGSAVRNFVPTEKLQGSQWTRSEPAVGGRHFQVIRLVAAGKTPWRRLHLEAVLTGRFIEIDREELKDPERWSPGWLQLPDQRLDSGAVECSEGLRS
;
A
#
# COMPACT_ATOMS: atom_id res chain seq x y z
N MET A 1 32.18 55.14 5.73
CA MET A 1 31.88 53.76 5.30
C MET A 1 33.21 53.01 5.27
N ASP A 2 33.43 51.85 5.83
CA ASP A 2 32.73 51.02 6.81
C ASP A 2 33.82 50.16 7.49
N ARG A 3 33.52 49.60 8.65
CA ARG A 3 34.47 49.25 9.70
C ARG A 3 35.43 48.09 9.38
N LEU A 4 36.67 48.32 9.85
CA LEU A 4 37.71 47.40 10.30
C LEU A 4 37.21 45.99 10.69
N TYR A 5 37.71 44.97 10.00
CA TYR A 5 37.74 43.60 10.53
C TYR A 5 38.88 43.49 11.54
N LEU A 6 38.54 43.28 12.82
CA LEU A 6 39.51 42.91 13.84
C LEU A 6 38.96 41.75 14.70
N GLU A 7 39.76 40.69 14.71
CA GLU A 7 39.89 39.65 15.74
C GLU A 7 38.72 38.68 16.02
N HIS A 8 39.02 37.38 16.03
CA HIS A 8 39.28 36.66 17.29
C HIS A 8 39.86 35.26 17.01
N ARG A 9 41.03 34.98 17.56
CA ARG A 9 41.62 33.64 17.65
C ARG A 9 41.10 32.95 18.92
N HIS A 10 40.64 31.71 18.83
CA HIS A 10 40.70 30.74 19.92
C HIS A 10 40.92 29.33 19.35
N GLY A 11 41.86 28.59 19.94
CA GLY A 11 42.24 27.23 19.57
C GLY A 11 41.38 26.14 20.24
N PRO A 12 41.97 24.97 20.56
CA PRO A 12 41.51 23.65 20.11
C PRO A 12 40.64 22.89 21.14
N THR A 13 39.78 21.97 20.69
CA THR A 13 39.22 20.91 21.55
C THR A 13 39.05 19.59 20.81
N SER A 14 39.74 18.57 21.30
CA SER A 14 39.58 17.16 20.93
C SER A 14 38.24 16.57 21.42
N SER A 15 37.68 15.67 20.59
CA SER A 15 36.80 14.53 20.96
C SER A 15 35.37 14.85 21.44
N PRO A 16 34.37 13.96 21.24
CA PRO A 16 34.52 12.50 21.22
C PRO A 16 33.80 11.72 20.10
N SER A 17 34.31 10.50 19.88
CA SER A 17 33.56 9.36 19.38
C SER A 17 32.16 9.28 20.01
N GLY A 18 31.14 9.08 19.19
CA GLY A 18 29.80 8.71 19.65
C GLY A 18 28.71 9.61 19.09
N GLU A 19 28.39 9.44 17.81
CA GLU A 19 26.99 9.60 17.42
C GLU A 19 26.62 8.40 16.56
N LEU A 20 25.87 7.52 17.22
CA LEU A 20 25.19 6.39 16.64
C LEU A 20 24.42 6.90 15.42
N SER A 21 24.84 6.50 14.22
CA SER A 21 23.97 6.45 13.05
C SER A 21 22.86 5.44 13.39
N LEU A 22 21.88 5.93 14.13
CA LEU A 22 20.51 5.47 14.08
C LEU A 22 19.92 6.13 12.84
N ASP A 23 20.41 5.77 11.66
CA ASP A 23 19.48 5.68 10.55
C ASP A 23 18.46 4.64 11.02
N PRO A 24 17.20 5.01 11.30
CA PRO A 24 16.20 3.98 11.44
C PRO A 24 16.27 3.16 10.15
N PRO A 25 16.26 1.81 10.19
CA PRO A 25 16.00 1.06 8.98
C PRO A 25 14.72 1.67 8.39
N PHE A 26 14.77 1.99 7.11
CA PHE A 26 13.72 2.66 6.33
C PHE A 26 12.49 1.73 6.17
N GLU A 27 12.11 1.03 7.22
CA GLU A 27 11.13 -0.06 7.27
C GLU A 27 10.13 0.14 8.42
N LEU A 28 9.78 1.39 8.72
CA LEU A 28 8.63 1.70 9.56
C LEU A 28 7.75 2.76 8.90
N ILE A 29 7.32 2.47 7.67
CA ILE A 29 6.10 3.06 7.12
C ILE A 29 5.15 1.97 6.65
N GLY A 30 5.00 0.93 7.47
CA GLY A 30 3.73 0.21 7.58
C GLY A 30 2.68 1.11 8.23
N SER A 31 2.49 2.32 7.68
CA SER A 31 1.34 3.14 8.03
C SER A 31 0.16 2.35 7.51
N ALA A 32 -0.61 1.77 8.42
CA ALA A 32 -1.88 1.14 8.11
C ALA A 32 -2.84 2.23 7.63
N VAL A 33 -2.61 2.72 6.42
CA VAL A 33 -3.46 3.69 5.73
C VAL A 33 -4.67 2.89 5.30
N ARG A 34 -5.66 2.84 6.18
CA ARG A 34 -6.99 2.37 5.80
C ARG A 34 -7.46 3.18 4.61
N ASN A 35 -8.04 2.53 3.63
CA ASN A 35 -8.61 3.24 2.50
C ASN A 35 -9.80 4.05 2.98
N PHE A 36 -9.60 5.36 3.19
CA PHE A 36 -10.66 6.27 3.54
C PHE A 36 -11.26 6.86 2.27
N VAL A 37 -12.47 6.41 1.93
CA VAL A 37 -13.24 6.97 0.83
C VAL A 37 -14.56 7.53 1.36
N PRO A 38 -14.83 8.84 1.18
CA PRO A 38 -16.10 9.43 1.56
C PRO A 38 -17.23 8.83 0.71
N THR A 39 -18.42 8.67 1.30
CA THR A 39 -19.54 7.94 0.70
C THR A 39 -19.93 8.49 -0.68
N GLU A 40 -19.85 9.81 -0.86
CA GLU A 40 -20.16 10.52 -2.11
C GLU A 40 -19.20 10.18 -3.26
N LYS A 41 -17.96 9.81 -2.93
CA LYS A 41 -16.93 9.40 -3.90
C LYS A 41 -16.91 7.89 -4.11
N LEU A 42 -17.74 7.16 -3.38
CA LEU A 42 -17.70 5.72 -3.34
C LEU A 42 -18.45 5.12 -4.54
N GLN A 43 -19.53 5.75 -5.00
CA GLN A 43 -20.18 5.36 -6.25
C GLN A 43 -19.29 5.72 -7.46
N GLY A 44 -19.04 4.75 -8.34
CA GLY A 44 -18.15 4.90 -9.49
C GLY A 44 -16.66 4.82 -9.15
N SER A 45 -16.29 4.64 -7.88
CA SER A 45 -14.89 4.44 -7.50
C SER A 45 -14.35 3.10 -8.01
N GLN A 46 -13.07 3.12 -8.35
CA GLN A 46 -12.33 2.00 -8.92
C GLN A 46 -11.50 1.35 -7.83
N TRP A 47 -11.46 0.03 -7.82
CA TRP A 47 -10.79 -0.75 -6.81
C TRP A 47 -10.14 -1.97 -7.43
N THR A 48 -8.98 -2.30 -6.89
CA THR A 48 -8.28 -3.52 -7.23
C THR A 48 -8.25 -4.43 -6.02
N ARG A 49 -8.72 -5.66 -6.19
CA ARG A 49 -8.69 -6.69 -5.15
C ARG A 49 -7.37 -7.45 -5.23
N SER A 50 -6.75 -7.70 -4.08
CA SER A 50 -5.50 -8.46 -3.98
C SER A 50 -5.63 -9.87 -4.54
N GLU A 51 -6.72 -10.55 -4.16
CA GLU A 51 -7.08 -11.86 -4.68
C GLU A 51 -8.14 -11.75 -5.80
N PRO A 52 -7.95 -12.39 -6.97
CA PRO A 52 -8.95 -12.36 -8.03
C PRO A 52 -10.26 -13.00 -7.58
N ALA A 53 -11.37 -12.39 -7.95
CA ALA A 53 -12.72 -12.90 -7.72
C ALA A 53 -13.56 -12.74 -8.98
N VAL A 54 -14.54 -13.63 -9.19
CA VAL A 54 -15.44 -13.61 -10.36
C VAL A 54 -14.75 -13.42 -11.72
N GLY A 55 -13.50 -13.90 -11.85
CA GLY A 55 -12.69 -13.82 -13.07
C GLY A 55 -11.93 -12.50 -13.28
N GLY A 56 -11.84 -11.62 -12.27
CA GLY A 56 -11.06 -10.38 -12.36
C GLY A 56 -10.53 -9.89 -11.01
N ARG A 57 -9.58 -8.95 -11.06
CA ARG A 57 -9.10 -8.21 -9.88
C ARG A 57 -9.61 -6.76 -9.86
N HIS A 58 -10.06 -6.28 -11.00
CA HIS A 58 -10.47 -4.90 -11.22
C HIS A 58 -11.98 -4.77 -11.07
N PHE A 59 -12.39 -4.00 -10.07
CA PHE A 59 -13.78 -3.76 -9.72
C PHE A 59 -14.13 -2.28 -9.71
N GLN A 60 -15.35 -1.96 -10.11
CA GLN A 60 -15.93 -0.62 -9.99
C GLN A 60 -17.19 -0.68 -9.13
N VAL A 61 -17.34 0.25 -8.19
CA VAL A 61 -18.57 0.35 -7.40
C VAL A 61 -19.70 0.87 -8.28
N ILE A 62 -20.70 0.05 -8.53
CA ILE A 62 -21.86 0.41 -9.37
C ILE A 62 -23.08 0.84 -8.54
N ARG A 63 -23.18 0.39 -7.29
CA ARG A 63 -24.33 0.70 -6.42
C ARG A 63 -23.94 0.67 -4.95
N LEU A 64 -24.49 1.62 -4.19
CA LEU A 64 -24.46 1.63 -2.73
C LEU A 64 -25.78 1.06 -2.22
N VAL A 65 -25.73 0.10 -1.29
CA VAL A 65 -26.91 -0.58 -0.75
C VAL A 65 -27.03 -0.26 0.74
N ALA A 66 -28.16 0.34 1.11
CA ALA A 66 -28.50 0.58 2.51
C ALA A 66 -28.95 -0.72 3.20
N ALA A 67 -28.51 -0.95 4.43
CA ALA A 67 -28.87 -2.14 5.19
C ALA A 67 -29.56 -1.75 6.51
N GLY A 68 -30.89 -1.71 6.48
CA GLY A 68 -31.71 -1.42 7.67
C GLY A 68 -31.51 0.01 8.18
N LYS A 69 -31.15 0.14 9.47
CA LYS A 69 -30.95 1.45 10.13
C LYS A 69 -29.64 2.14 9.76
N THR A 70 -28.67 1.41 9.19
CA THR A 70 -27.37 1.98 8.85
C THR A 70 -27.35 2.37 7.37
N PRO A 71 -27.14 3.66 7.06
CA PRO A 71 -27.02 4.08 5.68
C PRO A 71 -25.74 3.48 5.07
N TRP A 72 -25.90 2.79 3.95
CA TRP A 72 -24.81 2.33 3.06
C TRP A 72 -23.79 1.37 3.70
N ARG A 73 -24.28 0.22 4.17
CA ARG A 73 -23.42 -0.83 4.72
C ARG A 73 -22.84 -1.75 3.65
N ARG A 74 -23.59 -1.99 2.57
CA ARG A 74 -23.20 -2.93 1.50
C ARG A 74 -22.96 -2.21 0.18
N LEU A 75 -22.09 -2.78 -0.64
CA LEU A 75 -21.64 -2.21 -1.89
C LEU A 75 -21.72 -3.26 -2.98
N HIS A 76 -22.22 -2.89 -4.16
CA HIS A 76 -22.14 -3.72 -5.35
C HIS A 76 -20.97 -3.27 -6.20
N LEU A 77 -20.05 -4.19 -6.43
CA LEU A 77 -18.85 -3.99 -7.21
C LEU A 77 -18.90 -4.86 -8.45
N GLU A 78 -18.80 -4.25 -9.63
CA GLU A 78 -18.76 -4.95 -10.91
C GLU A 78 -17.32 -5.17 -11.35
N ALA A 79 -16.99 -6.41 -11.67
CA ALA A 79 -15.71 -6.77 -12.28
C ALA A 79 -15.67 -6.29 -13.72
N VAL A 80 -14.74 -5.40 -14.04
CA VAL A 80 -14.66 -4.74 -15.35
C VAL A 80 -14.41 -5.74 -16.50
N LEU A 81 -13.66 -6.80 -16.23
CA LEU A 81 -13.30 -7.79 -17.25
C LEU A 81 -14.42 -8.79 -17.56
N THR A 82 -15.28 -9.10 -16.60
CA THR A 82 -16.29 -10.15 -16.74
C THR A 82 -17.72 -9.64 -16.69
N GLY A 83 -17.95 -8.39 -16.30
CA GLY A 83 -19.27 -7.81 -16.06
C GLY A 83 -20.03 -8.46 -14.91
N ARG A 84 -19.37 -9.33 -14.12
CA ARG A 84 -19.98 -9.98 -12.95
C ARG A 84 -19.86 -9.06 -11.76
N PHE A 85 -20.89 -9.00 -10.92
CA PHE A 85 -20.84 -8.22 -9.70
C PHE A 85 -20.68 -9.09 -8.44
N ILE A 86 -20.09 -8.49 -7.41
CA ILE A 86 -20.02 -9.02 -6.06
C ILE A 86 -20.62 -8.00 -5.09
N GLU A 87 -21.23 -8.51 -4.02
CA GLU A 87 -21.70 -7.69 -2.91
C GLU A 87 -20.70 -7.85 -1.75
N ILE A 88 -20.18 -6.74 -1.24
CA ILE A 88 -19.29 -6.71 -0.08
C ILE A 88 -19.76 -5.68 0.95
N ASP A 89 -19.37 -5.85 2.21
CA ASP A 89 -19.52 -4.81 3.21
C ASP A 89 -18.53 -3.66 2.97
N ARG A 90 -18.96 -2.42 3.24
CA ARG A 90 -18.13 -1.22 3.09
C ARG A 90 -16.84 -1.30 3.92
N GLU A 91 -16.88 -2.02 5.03
CA GLU A 91 -15.71 -2.18 5.90
C GLU A 91 -14.59 -2.97 5.22
N GLU A 92 -14.93 -3.87 4.28
CA GLU A 92 -13.91 -4.60 3.52
C GLU A 92 -13.08 -3.65 2.66
N LEU A 93 -13.68 -2.63 2.02
CA LEU A 93 -12.92 -1.67 1.22
C LEU A 93 -11.90 -0.87 2.02
N LYS A 94 -12.13 -0.70 3.33
CA LYS A 94 -11.20 0.01 4.21
C LYS A 94 -9.92 -0.79 4.45
N ASP A 95 -9.94 -2.09 4.19
CA ASP A 95 -8.83 -3.01 4.38
C ASP A 95 -7.85 -2.90 3.21
N PRO A 96 -6.66 -2.29 3.42
CA PRO A 96 -5.69 -2.09 2.35
C PRO A 96 -5.02 -3.40 1.89
N GLU A 97 -5.09 -4.47 2.70
CA GLU A 97 -4.51 -5.77 2.35
C GLU A 97 -5.37 -6.52 1.34
N ARG A 98 -6.69 -6.35 1.41
CA ARG A 98 -7.65 -6.97 0.48
C ARG A 98 -7.98 -6.08 -0.71
N TRP A 99 -8.05 -4.78 -0.50
CA TRP A 99 -8.53 -3.81 -1.46
C TRP A 99 -7.57 -2.65 -1.58
N SER A 100 -7.27 -2.27 -2.81
CA SER A 100 -6.47 -1.09 -3.10
C SER A 100 -7.27 -0.12 -3.98
N PRO A 101 -7.28 1.18 -3.65
CA PRO A 101 -8.00 2.16 -4.44
C PRO A 101 -7.32 2.36 -5.80
N GLY A 102 -8.13 2.51 -6.85
CA GLY A 102 -7.67 2.68 -8.23
C GLY A 102 -7.40 1.37 -8.96
N TRP A 103 -6.93 1.50 -10.20
CA TRP A 103 -6.46 0.40 -11.04
C TRP A 103 -5.00 0.10 -10.76
N LEU A 104 -4.74 -0.92 -9.93
CA LEU A 104 -3.39 -1.41 -9.70
C LEU A 104 -3.11 -2.60 -10.60
N GLN A 105 -1.91 -2.62 -11.15
CA GLN A 105 -1.31 -3.82 -11.71
C GLN A 105 -0.63 -4.55 -10.56
N LEU A 106 -1.34 -5.49 -9.96
CA LEU A 106 -0.72 -6.40 -9.00
C LEU A 106 0.14 -7.39 -9.77
N PRO A 107 1.38 -7.67 -9.33
CA PRO A 107 2.20 -8.69 -9.95
C PRO A 107 1.44 -10.01 -9.94
N ASP A 108 1.46 -10.72 -11.07
CA ASP A 108 0.95 -12.08 -11.14
C ASP A 108 1.92 -12.95 -10.34
N GLN A 109 1.58 -13.26 -9.08
CA GLN A 109 2.42 -14.12 -8.21
C GLN A 109 2.52 -15.57 -8.68
N ARG A 110 2.24 -15.86 -9.94
CA ARG A 110 2.22 -17.21 -10.50
C ARG A 110 3.58 -17.64 -11.07
N LEU A 111 4.63 -16.84 -10.94
CA LEU A 111 5.96 -17.11 -11.48
C LEU A 111 7.07 -16.75 -10.49
N ASP A 112 7.10 -17.38 -9.33
CA ASP A 112 8.38 -17.59 -8.62
C ASP A 112 8.27 -18.82 -7.69
N SER A 113 8.03 -19.97 -8.30
CA SER A 113 8.39 -21.26 -7.71
C SER A 113 9.53 -21.85 -8.53
N GLY A 114 10.60 -21.06 -8.68
CA GLY A 114 11.89 -21.52 -9.16
C GLY A 114 12.63 -22.31 -8.09
N ALA A 115 12.00 -23.38 -7.58
CA ALA A 115 12.72 -24.43 -6.85
C ALA A 115 13.53 -25.24 -7.88
N VAL A 116 14.63 -24.66 -8.36
CA VAL A 116 15.70 -25.43 -8.99
C VAL A 116 16.58 -25.97 -7.87
N GLU A 117 16.14 -27.10 -7.31
CA GLU A 117 16.98 -27.93 -6.48
C GLU A 117 18.03 -28.59 -7.41
N CYS A 118 19.13 -27.87 -7.66
CA CYS A 118 20.31 -28.41 -8.35
C CYS A 118 20.97 -29.45 -7.45
N SER A 119 20.46 -30.67 -7.50
CA SER A 119 21.17 -31.86 -7.00
C SER A 119 22.33 -32.15 -7.95
N GLU A 120 23.46 -31.46 -7.76
CA GLU A 120 24.71 -31.85 -8.41
C GLU A 120 25.12 -33.23 -7.91
N GLY A 121 25.07 -34.17 -8.85
CA GLY A 121 25.34 -35.57 -8.65
C GLY A 121 26.75 -35.82 -8.10
N LEU A 122 26.77 -36.70 -7.12
CA LEU A 122 27.89 -37.51 -6.67
C LEU A 122 28.75 -37.98 -7.87
N ARG A 123 29.90 -37.32 -8.09
CA ARG A 123 30.95 -37.86 -8.96
C ARG A 123 31.67 -38.97 -8.18
N SER A 124 31.60 -40.17 -8.75
CA SER A 124 32.39 -41.36 -8.37
C SER A 124 33.88 -41.17 -8.63
#